data_AF-A0A7V9SN55-F1
#
_entry.id   AF-A0A7V9SN55-F1
#
_cell.length_a   1.000
_cell.length_b   1.000
_cell.length_c   1.000
_cell.angle_alpha   90.00
_cell.angle_beta   90.00
_cell.angle_gamma   90.00
#
_symmetry.space_group_name_H-M   'P 1'
#
loop_
_entity.id
_entity.type
_entity.pdbx_description
1 polymer ?
#
loop_
_entity_poly.entity_id
_entity_poly.type
_entity_poly.pdbx_seq_one_letter_code
_entity_poly.pdbx_strand_id
1 'polypeptide(L)'
;MIAFLASVIVDVGLIVLAFVYLNRRPRDQKLTWGEAYGGATYVWAILLLTYAIVPHQFITMCDKDFGWRSDTFGIPTGPLWHIKFWPISGKHDLFANGVTFFGRGRLLVNEQTVRDILVSNIYVIGLVAHGKLWVKAQTRGQKSAEVVPVSPYGRPLVRKV
;
A
#
# COMPACT_ATOMS: atom_id res chain seq x y z
N MET A 1 12.66 13.73 3.96
CA MET A 1 12.96 12.32 4.29
C MET A 1 12.33 11.91 5.61
N ILE A 2 12.62 12.61 6.72
CA ILE A 2 12.09 12.26 8.05
C ILE A 2 10.55 12.30 8.10
N ALA A 3 9.92 13.33 7.54
CA ALA A 3 8.46 13.47 7.53
C ALA A 3 7.76 12.33 6.75
N PHE A 4 8.33 11.89 5.63
CA PHE A 4 7.83 10.74 4.88
C PHE A 4 7.91 9.46 5.72
N LEU A 5 9.09 9.15 6.27
CA LEU A 5 9.27 7.96 7.12
C LEU A 5 8.33 7.96 8.33
N ALA A 6 8.21 9.10 9.02
CA ALA A 6 7.29 9.25 10.14
C ALA A 6 5.83 9.00 9.72
N SER A 7 5.40 9.58 8.60
CA SER A 7 4.04 9.38 8.09
C SER A 7 3.75 7.92 7.74
N VAL A 8 4.70 7.22 7.11
CA VAL A 8 4.57 5.79 6.77
C VAL A 8 4.51 4.92 8.03
N ILE A 9 5.37 5.18 9.01
CA ILE A 9 5.39 4.41 10.27
C ILE A 9 4.07 4.59 11.03
N VAL A 10 3.57 5.82 11.12
CA VAL A 10 2.29 6.11 11.78
C VAL A 10 1.14 5.45 11.04
N ASP A 11 1.08 5.60 9.70
CA ASP A 11 0.02 5.01 8.86
C ASP A 11 -0.03 3.48 8.98
N VAL A 12 1.12 2.82 8.79
CA VAL A 12 1.25 1.36 8.95
C VAL A 12 0.89 0.93 10.38
N GLY A 13 1.34 1.68 11.39
CA GLY A 13 1.02 1.41 12.79
C GLY A 13 -0.48 1.45 13.07
N LEU A 14 -1.20 2.42 12.52
CA LEU A 14 -2.66 2.52 12.65
C LEU A 14 -3.36 1.39 11.88
N ILE A 15 -2.94 1.08 10.66
CA ILE A 15 -3.52 -0.06 9.91
C ILE A 15 -3.34 -1.37 10.68
N VAL A 16 -2.16 -1.61 11.25
CA VAL A 16 -1.89 -2.80 12.08
C VAL A 16 -2.76 -2.80 13.34
N LEU A 17 -2.88 -1.67 14.03
CA LEU A 17 -3.73 -1.56 15.21
C LEU A 17 -5.20 -1.86 14.87
N ALA A 18 -5.69 -1.39 13.73
CA ALA A 18 -7.01 -1.72 13.21
C ALA A 18 -7.15 -3.25 12.99
N PHE A 19 -6.17 -3.90 12.36
CA PHE A 19 -6.18 -5.35 12.18
C PHE A 19 -6.18 -6.12 13.50
N VAL A 20 -5.44 -5.65 14.51
CA VAL A 20 -5.38 -6.24 15.86
C VAL A 20 -6.72 -6.06 16.57
N TYR A 21 -7.30 -4.87 16.51
CA TYR A 21 -8.62 -4.59 17.08
C TYR A 21 -9.70 -5.49 16.47
N LEU A 22 -9.73 -5.63 15.14
CA LEU A 22 -10.69 -6.49 14.43
C LEU A 22 -10.56 -7.97 14.81
N ASN A 23 -9.38 -8.44 15.22
CA ASN A 23 -9.16 -9.82 15.67
C ASN A 23 -9.66 -10.08 17.09
N ARG A 24 -9.64 -9.06 17.95
CA ARG A 24 -9.99 -9.21 19.38
C ARG A 24 -11.48 -9.01 19.65
N ARG A 25 -12.19 -8.35 18.74
CA ARG A 25 -13.57 -7.94 18.97
C ARG A 25 -14.58 -9.00 18.47
N PRO A 26 -15.52 -9.49 19.33
CA PRO A 26 -16.60 -10.37 18.90
C PRO A 26 -17.60 -9.65 17.98
N ARG A 27 -18.26 -10.41 17.09
CA ARG A 27 -19.15 -9.88 16.04
C ARG A 27 -20.37 -9.15 16.61
N ASP A 28 -20.96 -9.68 17.67
CA ASP A 28 -22.26 -9.24 18.18
C ASP A 28 -22.17 -8.11 19.20
N GLN A 29 -20.95 -7.62 19.48
CA GLN A 29 -20.76 -6.52 20.41
C GLN A 29 -21.31 -5.22 19.81
N LYS A 30 -22.39 -4.71 20.39
CA LYS A 30 -22.97 -3.41 20.05
C LYS A 30 -21.99 -2.29 20.43
N LEU A 31 -21.86 -1.27 19.57
CA LEU A 31 -21.10 -0.06 19.89
C LEU A 31 -22.02 0.95 20.56
N THR A 32 -21.48 1.66 21.54
CA THR A 32 -22.05 2.92 21.97
C THR A 32 -21.87 3.98 20.87
N TRP A 33 -22.68 5.03 20.92
CA TRP A 33 -22.54 6.16 20.00
C TRP A 33 -21.13 6.77 20.04
N GLY A 34 -20.55 6.94 21.23
CA GLY A 34 -19.20 7.48 21.40
C GLY A 34 -18.12 6.62 20.74
N GLU A 35 -18.19 5.30 20.93
CA GLU A 35 -17.24 4.38 20.28
C GLU A 35 -17.40 4.36 18.76
N ALA A 36 -18.63 4.51 18.26
CA ALA A 36 -18.89 4.60 16.82
C ALA A 36 -18.28 5.87 16.22
N TYR A 37 -18.44 7.03 16.86
CA TYR A 37 -17.78 8.27 16.43
C TYR A 37 -16.27 8.16 16.49
N GLY A 38 -15.71 7.62 17.58
CA GLY A 38 -14.26 7.39 17.70
C GLY A 38 -13.73 6.48 16.59
N GLY A 39 -14.44 5.39 16.29
CA GLY A 39 -14.11 4.48 15.19
C GLY A 39 -14.18 5.16 13.82
N ALA A 40 -15.18 6.00 13.58
CA ALA A 40 -15.31 6.75 12.33
C ALA A 40 -14.15 7.74 12.13
N THR A 41 -13.82 8.54 13.15
CA THR A 41 -12.68 9.47 13.12
C THR A 41 -11.36 8.73 12.92
N TYR A 42 -11.21 7.56 13.55
CA TYR A 42 -10.04 6.73 13.38
C TYR A 42 -9.88 6.21 11.94
N VAL A 43 -10.94 5.67 11.34
CA VAL A 43 -10.92 5.23 9.94
C VAL A 43 -10.65 6.41 9.01
N TRP A 44 -11.30 7.56 9.25
CA TRP A 44 -11.04 8.78 8.51
C TRP A 44 -9.57 9.22 8.60
N ALA A 45 -8.96 9.17 9.78
CA ALA A 45 -7.57 9.55 9.98
C ALA A 45 -6.61 8.63 9.22
N ILE A 46 -6.87 7.31 9.19
CA ILE A 46 -6.09 6.37 8.36
C ILE A 46 -6.24 6.74 6.88
N LEU A 47 -7.47 6.95 6.40
CA LEU A 47 -7.68 7.33 4.99
C LEU A 47 -6.97 8.65 4.65
N LEU A 48 -7.04 9.65 5.51
CA LEU A 48 -6.33 10.92 5.34
C LEU A 48 -4.81 10.68 5.26
N LEU A 49 -4.26 9.87 6.15
CA LEU A 49 -2.83 9.58 6.18
C LEU A 49 -2.39 8.83 4.91
N THR A 50 -3.05 7.72 4.59
CA THR A 50 -2.69 6.87 3.45
C THR A 50 -2.85 7.59 2.11
N TYR A 51 -3.91 8.39 1.92
CA TYR A 51 -4.25 8.94 0.60
C TYR A 51 -3.84 10.41 0.41
N ALA A 52 -3.71 11.20 1.47
CA ALA A 52 -3.30 12.60 1.37
C ALA A 52 -1.85 12.80 1.84
N ILE A 53 -1.53 12.38 3.06
CA ILE A 53 -0.26 12.76 3.69
C ILE A 53 0.90 11.93 3.14
N VAL A 54 0.83 10.60 3.16
CA VAL A 54 1.93 9.72 2.72
C VAL A 54 2.35 10.01 1.27
N PRO A 55 1.43 10.08 0.28
CA PRO A 55 1.78 10.38 -1.10
C PRO A 55 2.38 11.77 -1.27
N HIS A 56 1.82 12.78 -0.57
CA HIS A 56 2.35 14.14 -0.59
C HIS A 56 3.76 14.22 -0.01
N GLN A 57 4.03 13.52 1.11
CA GLN A 57 5.35 13.49 1.73
C GLN A 57 6.38 12.77 0.86
N PHE A 58 5.96 11.73 0.11
CA PHE A 58 6.83 11.06 -0.84
C PHE A 58 7.25 12.01 -1.98
N ILE A 59 6.29 12.71 -2.60
CA ILE A 59 6.57 13.69 -3.66
C ILE A 59 7.52 14.77 -3.12
N THR A 60 7.23 15.31 -1.94
CA THR A 60 8.04 16.35 -1.32
C THR A 60 9.48 15.88 -1.05
N MET A 61 9.67 14.62 -0.66
CA MET A 61 11.00 14.03 -0.47
C MET A 61 11.74 13.86 -1.80
N CYS A 62 11.09 13.34 -2.85
CA CYS A 62 11.68 13.19 -4.17
C CYS A 62 12.15 14.54 -4.73
N ASP A 63 11.33 15.57 -4.61
CA ASP A 63 11.64 16.88 -5.18
C ASP A 63 12.71 17.63 -4.37
N LYS A 64 12.63 17.61 -3.03
CA LYS A 64 13.52 18.41 -2.17
C LYS A 64 14.84 17.71 -1.83
N ASP A 65 14.78 16.44 -1.42
CA ASP A 65 15.96 15.75 -0.91
C ASP A 65 16.73 15.05 -2.03
N PHE A 66 16.01 14.48 -3.00
CA PHE A 66 16.63 13.73 -4.09
C PHE A 66 16.82 14.58 -5.35
N GLY A 67 16.19 15.75 -5.41
CA GLY A 67 16.32 16.67 -6.54
C GLY A 67 15.77 16.10 -7.84
N TRP A 68 14.68 15.32 -7.78
CA TRP A 68 14.07 14.76 -8.99
C TRP A 68 13.43 15.87 -9.81
N ARG A 69 13.96 16.15 -11.00
CA ARG A 69 13.54 17.30 -11.82
C ARG A 69 13.01 16.87 -13.16
N SER A 70 12.25 17.77 -13.78
CA SER A 70 11.62 17.52 -15.08
C SER A 70 12.60 17.45 -16.26
N ASP A 71 13.77 18.05 -16.11
CA ASP A 71 14.80 18.19 -17.13
C ASP A 71 15.86 17.08 -17.10
N THR A 72 15.79 16.20 -16.10
CA THR A 72 16.70 15.05 -15.98
C THR A 72 15.97 13.77 -16.43
N PHE A 73 16.69 12.90 -17.14
CA PHE A 73 16.16 11.64 -17.67
C PHE A 73 16.85 10.45 -17.01
N GLY A 74 16.09 9.38 -16.80
CA GLY A 74 16.58 8.14 -16.21
C GLY A 74 15.77 7.70 -15.00
N ILE A 75 16.18 6.59 -14.40
CA ILE A 75 15.68 6.16 -13.10
C ILE A 75 16.63 6.73 -12.05
N PRO A 76 16.18 7.73 -11.29
CA PRO A 76 17.03 8.39 -10.31
C PRO A 76 17.30 7.45 -9.13
N THR A 77 18.57 7.29 -8.77
CA THR A 77 18.99 6.40 -7.66
C THR A 77 18.91 7.07 -6.30
N GLY A 78 18.69 8.38 -6.26
CA GLY A 78 18.62 9.15 -5.02
C GLY A 78 19.90 9.00 -4.16
N PRO A 79 19.79 8.93 -2.83
CA PRO A 79 20.94 8.79 -1.93
C PRO A 79 21.66 7.45 -2.05
N LEU A 80 21.12 6.51 -2.84
CA LEU A 80 21.69 5.18 -3.02
C LEU A 80 22.87 5.15 -4.01
N TRP A 81 23.25 6.27 -4.62
CA TRP A 81 24.40 6.36 -5.54
C TRP A 81 25.75 5.96 -4.90
N HIS A 82 25.86 6.08 -3.57
CA HIS A 82 27.03 5.64 -2.79
C HIS A 82 27.12 4.12 -2.62
N ILE A 83 26.04 3.38 -2.91
CA ILE A 83 26.00 1.93 -2.73
C ILE A 83 26.73 1.27 -3.90
N LYS A 84 27.83 0.58 -3.60
CA LYS A 84 28.63 -0.18 -4.58
C LYS A 84 27.97 -1.51 -4.94
N PHE A 85 26.76 -1.45 -5.50
CA PHE A 85 26.08 -2.60 -6.10
C PHE A 85 26.09 -2.43 -7.63
N TRP A 86 26.41 -3.48 -8.38
CA TRP A 86 26.79 -3.42 -9.80
C TRP A 86 25.84 -2.66 -10.76
N PRO A 87 24.50 -2.58 -10.57
CA PRO A 87 23.68 -1.67 -11.37
C PRO A 87 23.64 -0.21 -10.87
N ILE A 88 23.87 0.07 -9.57
CA ILE A 88 23.62 1.38 -8.90
C ILE A 88 24.93 2.14 -8.59
N SER A 89 26.07 1.45 -8.65
CA SER A 89 27.37 1.96 -8.21
C SER A 89 27.80 3.23 -8.95
N GLY A 90 27.82 4.36 -8.21
CA GLY A 90 28.42 5.62 -8.62
C GLY A 90 27.68 6.38 -9.72
N LYS A 91 26.44 5.99 -10.04
CA LYS A 91 25.60 6.71 -11.01
C LYS A 91 24.43 7.34 -10.28
N HIS A 92 24.25 8.65 -10.46
CA HIS A 92 23.05 9.34 -9.99
C HIS A 92 21.81 8.82 -10.72
N ASP A 93 21.92 8.57 -12.03
CA ASP A 93 20.79 8.17 -12.87
C ASP A 93 21.09 6.88 -13.62
N LEU A 94 20.23 5.87 -13.41
CA LEU A 94 20.26 4.66 -14.22
C LEU A 94 19.58 4.95 -15.55
N PHE A 95 20.16 4.47 -16.65
CA PHE A 95 19.60 4.66 -17.99
C PHE A 95 19.41 6.14 -18.36
N ALA A 96 20.36 7.01 -17.99
CA ALA A 96 20.31 8.45 -18.30
C ALA A 96 20.08 8.77 -19.79
N ASN A 97 20.56 7.91 -20.69
CA ASN A 97 20.39 8.06 -22.14
C ASN A 97 19.12 7.39 -22.69
N GLY A 98 18.22 6.97 -21.81
CA GLY A 98 17.00 6.23 -22.13
C GLY A 98 17.22 4.73 -22.34
N VAL A 99 16.12 3.99 -22.35
CA VAL A 99 16.11 2.56 -22.68
C VAL A 99 15.89 2.43 -24.18
N THR A 100 16.84 1.79 -24.88
CA THR A 100 16.73 1.58 -26.33
C THR A 100 15.92 0.33 -26.61
N PHE A 101 14.84 0.45 -27.38
CA PHE A 101 14.00 -0.68 -27.79
C PHE A 101 14.32 -1.07 -29.23
N PHE A 102 14.75 -2.34 -29.41
CA PHE A 102 14.94 -2.97 -30.72
C PHE A 102 15.81 -2.18 -31.71
N GLY A 103 16.76 -1.39 -31.22
CA GLY A 103 17.67 -0.57 -32.03
C GLY A 103 16.99 0.54 -32.85
N ARG A 104 15.70 0.83 -32.63
CA ARG A 104 14.91 1.75 -33.48
C ARG A 104 14.15 2.84 -32.71
N GLY A 105 14.21 2.84 -31.37
CA GLY A 105 13.63 3.90 -30.56
C GLY A 105 14.24 3.98 -29.17
N ARG A 106 14.23 5.18 -28.56
CA ARG A 106 14.66 5.39 -27.17
C ARG A 106 13.46 5.88 -26.36
N LEU A 107 13.18 5.20 -25.25
CA LEU A 107 12.24 5.69 -24.26
C LEU A 107 13.01 6.58 -23.28
N LEU A 108 12.73 7.88 -23.34
CA LEU A 108 13.21 8.85 -22.37
C LEU A 108 12.13 9.04 -21.32
N VAL A 109 12.44 8.65 -20.09
CA VAL A 109 11.55 8.84 -18.94
C VAL A 109 12.17 9.89 -18.05
N ASN A 110 11.39 10.92 -17.78
CA ASN A 110 11.74 11.99 -16.85
C ASN A 110 11.64 11.46 -15.40
N GLU A 111 12.52 11.89 -14.52
CA GLU A 111 12.51 11.53 -13.10
C GLU A 111 11.18 11.82 -12.41
N GLN A 112 10.50 12.92 -12.76
CA GLN A 112 9.16 13.22 -12.24
C GLN A 112 8.13 12.19 -12.67
N THR A 113 8.23 11.67 -13.89
CA THR A 113 7.36 10.57 -14.34
C THR A 113 7.61 9.31 -13.51
N VAL A 114 8.87 9.02 -13.16
CA VAL A 114 9.20 7.90 -12.26
C VAL A 114 8.58 8.12 -10.88
N ARG A 115 8.69 9.33 -10.31
CA ARG A 115 8.04 9.70 -9.04
C ARG A 115 6.54 9.44 -9.09
N ASP A 116 5.87 9.92 -10.13
CA ASP A 116 4.42 9.84 -10.24
C ASP A 116 3.94 8.39 -10.40
N ILE A 117 4.71 7.55 -11.12
CA ILE A 117 4.48 6.11 -11.18
C ILE A 117 4.62 5.47 -9.78
N LEU A 118 5.68 5.82 -9.03
CA LEU A 118 5.87 5.28 -7.68
C LEU A 118 4.76 5.73 -6.73
N VAL A 119 4.34 6.99 -6.79
CA VAL A 119 3.20 7.52 -6.03
C VAL A 119 1.91 6.78 -6.36
N SER A 120 1.65 6.51 -7.64
CA SER A 120 0.50 5.70 -8.06
C SER A 120 0.52 4.31 -7.43
N ASN A 121 1.69 3.66 -7.34
CA ASN A 121 1.82 2.38 -6.67
C ASN A 121 1.54 2.46 -5.16
N ILE A 122 1.91 3.55 -4.49
CA ILE A 122 1.56 3.79 -3.07
C ILE A 122 0.03 3.78 -2.90
N TYR A 123 -0.71 4.43 -3.80
CA TYR A 123 -2.17 4.41 -3.79
C TYR A 123 -2.75 3.01 -3.97
N VAL A 124 -2.21 2.22 -4.89
CA VAL A 124 -2.65 0.83 -5.12
C VAL A 124 -2.40 -0.03 -3.87
N ILE A 125 -1.24 0.10 -3.24
CA ILE A 125 -0.92 -0.62 -2.00
C ILE A 125 -1.89 -0.22 -0.88
N GLY A 126 -2.14 1.07 -0.72
CA GLY A 126 -3.12 1.60 0.23
C GLY A 126 -4.52 1.02 0.00
N LEU A 127 -4.97 0.96 -1.26
CA LEU A 127 -6.28 0.40 -1.62
C LEU A 127 -6.37 -1.09 -1.27
N VAL A 128 -5.33 -1.87 -1.57
CA VAL A 128 -5.27 -3.29 -1.23
C VAL A 128 -5.30 -3.51 0.28
N ALA A 129 -4.57 -2.70 1.06
CA ALA A 129 -4.56 -2.80 2.51
C ALA A 129 -5.95 -2.53 3.11
N HIS A 130 -6.62 -1.46 2.67
CA HIS A 130 -7.98 -1.13 3.09
C HIS A 130 -9.00 -2.17 2.63
N GLY A 131 -8.87 -2.69 1.41
CA GLY A 131 -9.70 -3.78 0.91
C GLY A 131 -9.60 -5.02 1.78
N LYS A 132 -8.39 -5.40 2.21
CA LYS A 132 -8.18 -6.51 3.17
C LYS A 132 -8.81 -6.21 4.53
N LEU A 133 -8.68 -4.97 5.02
CA LEU A 133 -9.27 -4.56 6.28
C LEU A 133 -10.80 -4.66 6.24
N TRP A 134 -11.40 -4.22 5.13
CA TRP A 134 -12.83 -4.33 4.85
C TRP A 134 -13.29 -5.78 4.76
N VAL A 135 -12.62 -6.62 3.94
CA VAL A 135 -12.95 -8.05 3.82
C VAL A 135 -12.92 -8.71 5.18
N LYS A 136 -11.85 -8.49 5.94
CA LYS A 136 -11.73 -9.01 7.31
C LYS A 136 -12.88 -8.52 8.17
N ALA A 137 -13.22 -7.23 8.11
CA ALA A 137 -14.33 -6.67 8.87
C ALA A 137 -15.68 -7.33 8.54
N GLN A 138 -15.90 -7.77 7.29
CA GLN A 138 -17.12 -8.46 6.85
C GLN A 138 -17.15 -9.95 7.15
N THR A 139 -16.01 -10.64 7.03
CA THR A 139 -15.91 -12.09 7.27
C THR A 139 -15.73 -12.45 8.74
N ARG A 140 -15.59 -11.46 9.63
CA ARG A 140 -15.57 -11.65 11.09
C ARG A 140 -16.72 -12.53 11.56
N GLY A 141 -16.37 -13.63 12.25
CA GLY A 141 -17.35 -14.54 12.88
C GLY A 141 -18.21 -15.34 11.91
N GLN A 142 -17.90 -15.38 10.62
CA GLN A 142 -18.49 -16.37 9.73
C GLN A 142 -17.91 -17.75 10.08
N LYS A 143 -18.76 -18.68 10.52
CA LYS A 143 -18.37 -20.08 10.61
C LYS A 143 -18.14 -20.56 9.18
N SER A 144 -16.99 -21.19 8.92
CA SER A 144 -16.78 -21.89 7.64
C SER A 144 -17.99 -22.79 7.42
N ALA A 145 -18.58 -22.75 6.22
CA ALA A 145 -19.62 -23.71 5.87
C ALA A 145 -19.04 -25.09 6.16
N GLU A 146 -19.63 -25.80 7.11
CA GLU A 146 -19.25 -27.18 7.39
C GLU A 146 -19.48 -27.93 6.09
N VAL A 147 -18.41 -28.48 5.50
CA VAL A 147 -18.52 -29.30 4.30
C VAL A 147 -19.32 -30.51 4.75
N VAL A 148 -20.64 -30.48 4.53
CA VAL A 148 -21.50 -31.62 4.79
C VAL A 148 -20.88 -32.77 4.02
N PRO A 149 -20.41 -33.84 4.67
CA PRO A 149 -19.76 -34.93 3.97
C PRO A 149 -20.79 -35.47 2.97
N VAL A 150 -20.49 -35.27 1.70
CA VAL A 150 -21.32 -35.74 0.60
C VAL A 150 -20.86 -37.15 0.32
N SER A 151 -21.80 -38.09 0.23
CA SER A 151 -21.46 -39.43 -0.25
C SER A 151 -20.79 -39.34 -1.62
N PRO A 152 -20.03 -40.37 -2.04
CA PRO A 152 -19.47 -40.45 -3.39
C PRO A 152 -20.50 -40.28 -4.53
N TYR A 153 -21.79 -40.45 -4.21
CA TYR A 153 -22.93 -40.31 -5.10
C TYR A 153 -23.65 -38.94 -5.01
N GLY A 154 -23.06 -37.93 -4.36
CA GLY A 154 -23.64 -36.58 -4.31
C GLY A 154 -24.79 -36.39 -3.30
N ARG A 155 -25.14 -37.43 -2.52
CA ARG A 155 -26.22 -37.39 -1.53
C ARG A 155 -25.72 -36.86 -0.17
N PRO A 156 -26.41 -35.90 0.48
CA PRO A 156 -26.04 -35.42 1.81
C PRO A 156 -26.25 -36.54 2.85
N LEU A 157 -25.23 -36.80 3.68
CA LEU A 157 -25.25 -37.87 4.70
C LEU A 157 -26.06 -37.51 5.97
N VAL A 158 -26.48 -36.25 6.10
CA VAL A 158 -27.24 -35.77 7.27
C VAL A 158 -28.50 -35.05 6.78
N ARG A 159 -29.64 -35.35 7.39
CA ARG A 159 -30.92 -34.68 7.14
C ARG A 159 -30.82 -33.23 7.61
N LYS A 160 -31.13 -32.26 6.74
CA LYS A 160 -31.23 -30.84 7.13
C LYS A 160 -32.30 -30.71 8.22
N VAL A 161 -31.90 -30.20 9.39
CA VAL A 161 -32.79 -29.81 10.50
C VAL A 161 -33.22 -28.37 10.27
#